data_AF-A0A9D9DMP2-F1
#
_entry.id   AF-A0A9D9DMP2-F1
#
_cell.length_a   1.000
_cell.length_b   1.000
_cell.length_c   1.000
_cell.angle_alpha   90.00
_cell.angle_beta   90.00
_cell.angle_gamma   90.00
#
_symmetry.space_group_name_H-M   'P 1'
#
loop_
_entity.id
_entity.type
_entity.pdbx_description
1 polymer ?
#
loop_
_entity_poly.entity_id
_entity_poly.type
_entity_poly.pdbx_seq_one_letter_code
_entity_poly.pdbx_strand_id
1 'polypeptide(L)'
;MKILPIFLSLVSILPWTGYGQMVSERIKPQLPQFVPLLPEKNDTIRISFIGDVMQHGKQIRSALIPGKEPSDPHSYDYSAAFRHIREYITGSDLTVANMEFPVGIPPYTGYPEFSAPVSIAMEASKSGIGLFLTANNHLLDKSEAGMARTLHLYDSL
;
A
#
# COMPACT_ATOMS: atom_id res chain seq x y z
N MET A 1 4.49 37.74 62.26
CA MET A 1 5.39 38.80 61.76
C MET A 1 6.50 39.01 62.79
N LYS A 2 7.73 38.56 62.51
CA LYS A 2 8.96 38.99 63.18
C LYS A 2 10.16 38.55 62.34
N ILE A 3 11.14 39.43 62.27
CA ILE A 3 12.20 39.58 61.29
C ILE A 3 13.55 39.25 61.97
N LEU A 4 14.52 38.71 61.18
CA LEU A 4 16.00 38.67 61.37
C LEU A 4 16.59 37.82 62.54
N PRO A 5 17.89 37.41 62.53
CA PRO A 5 18.97 37.89 61.65
C PRO A 5 19.90 36.89 60.96
N ILE A 6 20.57 37.44 59.96
CA ILE A 6 21.73 36.94 59.22
C ILE A 6 22.93 36.83 60.15
N PHE A 7 23.64 35.71 60.11
CA PHE A 7 25.04 35.60 60.54
C PHE A 7 25.93 35.42 59.31
N LEU A 8 26.82 36.38 59.09
CA LEU A 8 27.94 36.28 58.16
C LEU A 8 29.04 35.45 58.83
N SER A 9 29.51 34.39 58.17
CA SER A 9 30.79 33.75 58.50
C SER A 9 31.65 33.66 57.24
N LEU A 10 32.78 34.36 57.29
CA LEU A 10 33.84 34.38 56.28
C LEU A 10 34.36 32.96 56.00
N VAL A 11 34.36 32.58 54.72
CA VAL A 11 35.01 31.36 54.23
C VAL A 11 36.39 31.74 53.69
N SER A 12 37.44 31.22 54.32
CA SER A 12 38.80 31.25 53.80
C SER A 12 38.91 30.39 52.54
N ILE A 13 39.33 31.01 51.44
CA ILE A 13 39.55 30.37 50.14
C ILE A 13 40.83 29.52 50.20
N LEU A 14 40.68 28.20 50.10
CA LEU A 14 41.77 27.29 49.74
C LEU A 14 41.57 26.83 48.29
N PRO A 15 42.64 26.79 47.46
CA PRO A 15 42.53 26.55 46.03
C PRO A 15 42.10 25.11 45.72
N TRP A 16 40.84 25.05 45.33
CA TRP A 16 40.14 24.12 44.47
C TRP A 16 40.97 23.60 43.29
N THR A 17 41.43 22.35 43.32
CA THR A 17 41.72 21.59 42.07
C THR A 17 41.50 20.07 42.15
N GLY A 18 41.20 19.46 43.30
CA GLY A 18 41.25 17.99 43.41
C GLY A 18 39.93 17.22 43.50
N TYR A 19 38.83 17.83 43.95
CA TYR A 19 37.63 17.06 44.38
C TYR A 19 36.42 17.17 43.44
N GLY A 20 36.40 18.16 42.53
CA GLY A 20 35.26 18.43 41.65
C GLY A 20 35.05 17.41 40.52
N GLN A 21 36.11 16.74 40.05
CA GLN A 21 35.99 15.76 38.97
C GLN A 21 35.46 14.40 39.43
N MET A 22 35.80 13.97 40.65
CA MET A 22 35.45 12.61 41.11
C MET A 22 33.98 12.46 41.53
N VAL A 23 33.30 13.56 41.83
CA VAL A 23 31.88 13.57 42.25
C VAL A 23 30.93 13.85 41.07
N SER A 24 31.42 14.51 40.00
CA SER A 24 30.63 14.81 38.79
C SER A 24 30.36 13.56 37.93
N GLU A 25 31.25 12.55 37.96
CA GLU A 25 31.08 11.34 37.14
C GLU A 25 30.20 10.25 37.76
N ARG A 26 29.95 10.27 39.09
CA ARG A 26 29.29 9.14 39.78
C ARG A 26 27.78 9.24 39.94
N ILE A 27 27.16 10.38 39.69
CA ILE A 27 25.70 10.52 39.76
C ILE A 27 25.21 11.38 38.61
N LYS A 28 25.20 10.82 37.39
CA LYS A 28 24.23 11.26 36.39
C LYS A 28 22.91 10.60 36.76
N PRO A 29 21.86 11.34 37.16
CA PRO A 29 20.54 10.74 37.28
C PRO A 29 20.19 10.14 35.91
N GLN A 30 20.15 8.81 35.83
CA GLN A 30 19.54 8.15 34.69
C GLN A 30 18.05 8.45 34.80
N LEU A 31 17.61 9.51 34.12
CA LEU A 31 16.19 9.74 33.89
C LEU A 31 15.66 8.44 33.27
N PRO A 32 14.56 7.87 33.80
CA PRO A 32 13.98 6.68 33.19
C PRO A 32 13.76 6.99 31.72
N GLN A 33 14.41 6.21 30.86
CA GLN A 33 14.23 6.32 29.43
C GLN A 33 12.74 6.12 29.16
N PHE A 34 12.08 7.12 28.59
CA PHE A 34 10.67 7.03 28.23
C PHE A 34 10.59 5.98 27.11
N VAL A 35 10.34 4.73 27.49
CA VAL A 35 10.02 3.67 26.53
C VAL A 35 8.54 3.86 26.21
N PRO A 36 8.16 4.24 24.97
CA PRO A 36 6.76 4.26 24.61
C PRO A 36 6.21 2.84 24.82
N LEU A 37 5.33 2.68 25.81
CA LEU A 37 4.79 1.36 26.20
C LEU A 37 3.79 0.80 25.18
N LEU A 38 3.52 1.53 24.10
CA LEU A 38 2.64 1.12 23.02
C LEU A 38 3.30 1.47 21.68
N PRO A 39 3.31 0.56 20.68
CA PRO A 39 3.56 0.99 19.31
C PRO A 39 2.56 2.10 18.99
N GLU A 40 2.99 3.16 18.29
CA GLU A 40 2.03 4.16 17.80
C GLU A 40 0.93 3.41 17.05
N LYS A 41 -0.30 3.55 17.54
CA LYS A 41 -1.46 2.97 16.88
C LYS A 41 -1.67 3.81 15.63
N ASN A 42 -1.26 3.30 14.48
CA ASN A 42 -1.63 3.89 13.20
C ASN A 42 -3.16 4.00 13.16
N ASP A 43 -3.68 5.22 13.27
CA ASP A 43 -5.10 5.57 13.23
C ASP A 43 -5.55 6.02 11.84
N THR A 44 -4.63 5.99 10.89
CA THR A 44 -4.79 6.42 9.51
C THR A 44 -4.77 5.20 8.59
N ILE A 45 -5.70 5.18 7.61
CA ILE A 45 -5.74 4.20 6.53
C ILE A 45 -5.35 4.93 5.23
N ARG A 46 -4.43 4.34 4.46
CA ARG A 46 -4.07 4.82 3.13
C ARG A 46 -4.83 4.02 2.07
N ILE A 47 -5.58 4.72 1.23
CA ILE A 47 -6.31 4.13 0.10
C ILE A 47 -5.79 4.71 -1.20
N SER A 48 -5.38 3.84 -2.13
CA SER A 48 -5.00 4.22 -3.50
C SER A 48 -6.16 3.92 -4.45
N PHE A 49 -6.40 4.82 -5.39
CA PHE A 49 -7.35 4.61 -6.49
C PHE A 49 -6.60 4.63 -7.82
N ILE A 50 -6.63 3.51 -8.52
CA ILE A 50 -6.23 3.39 -9.90
C ILE A 50 -7.47 3.74 -10.74
N GLY A 51 -7.29 4.63 -11.72
CA GLY A 51 -8.32 4.90 -12.72
C GLY A 51 -8.55 3.69 -13.64
N ASP A 52 -8.94 3.95 -14.87
CA ASP A 52 -9.39 2.90 -15.78
C ASP A 52 -8.23 1.98 -16.16
N VAL A 53 -8.31 0.74 -15.68
CA VAL A 53 -7.51 -0.35 -16.21
C VAL A 53 -8.16 -0.73 -17.52
N MET A 54 -7.51 -0.33 -18.62
CA MET A 54 -7.98 -0.57 -19.98
C MET A 54 -7.24 -1.74 -20.64
N GLN A 55 -7.98 -2.52 -21.44
CA GLN A 55 -7.46 -3.68 -22.16
C GLN A 55 -7.79 -3.58 -23.67
N HIS A 56 -6.92 -2.93 -24.43
CA HIS A 56 -7.05 -2.88 -25.89
C HIS A 56 -6.40 -4.07 -26.58
N GLY A 57 -6.79 -4.34 -27.82
CA GLY A 57 -6.32 -5.51 -28.57
C GLY A 57 -4.79 -5.62 -28.71
N LYS A 58 -4.05 -4.52 -28.67
CA LYS A 58 -2.57 -4.56 -28.66
C LYS A 58 -2.02 -5.16 -27.35
N GLN A 59 -2.61 -4.83 -26.20
CA GLN A 59 -2.24 -5.37 -24.90
C GLN A 59 -2.61 -6.85 -24.82
N ILE A 60 -3.83 -7.23 -25.26
CA ILE A 60 -4.27 -8.63 -25.34
C ILE A 60 -3.29 -9.47 -26.17
N ARG A 61 -2.94 -8.99 -27.37
CA ARG A 61 -1.99 -9.69 -28.25
C ARG A 61 -0.58 -9.77 -27.65
N SER A 62 -0.15 -8.74 -26.92
CA SER A 62 1.16 -8.74 -26.26
C SER A 62 1.20 -9.72 -25.09
N ALA A 63 0.07 -9.98 -24.44
CA ALA A 63 -0.03 -10.92 -23.33
C ALA A 63 -0.21 -12.37 -23.80
N LEU A 64 -0.70 -12.60 -25.03
CA LEU A 64 -0.86 -13.94 -25.58
C LEU A 64 0.50 -14.65 -25.70
N ILE A 65 0.62 -15.79 -25.03
CA ILE A 65 1.82 -16.63 -25.07
C ILE A 65 1.93 -17.26 -26.47
N PRO A 66 3.09 -17.16 -27.16
CA PRO A 66 3.26 -17.74 -28.49
C PRO A 66 2.91 -19.23 -28.54
N GLY A 67 2.07 -19.61 -29.51
CA GLY A 67 1.65 -21.01 -29.71
C GLY A 67 0.52 -21.50 -28.78
N LYS A 68 -0.01 -20.63 -27.91
CA LYS A 68 -1.18 -20.95 -27.08
C LYS A 68 -2.49 -20.55 -27.76
N GLU A 69 -3.58 -21.19 -27.36
CA GLU A 69 -4.89 -21.01 -27.97
C GLU A 69 -5.53 -19.69 -27.48
N PRO A 70 -5.95 -18.76 -28.35
CA PRO A 70 -6.44 -17.44 -27.93
C PRO A 70 -7.77 -17.40 -27.17
N SER A 71 -8.66 -18.39 -27.29
CA SER A 71 -9.87 -18.50 -26.49
C SER A 71 -9.63 -19.02 -25.06
N ASP A 72 -8.51 -19.72 -24.81
CA ASP A 72 -8.16 -20.26 -23.50
C ASP A 72 -7.68 -19.13 -22.56
N PRO A 73 -8.36 -18.91 -21.41
CA PRO A 73 -7.95 -17.89 -20.43
C PRO A 73 -6.53 -18.06 -19.89
N HIS A 74 -5.99 -19.28 -19.89
CA HIS A 74 -4.64 -19.58 -19.40
C HIS A 74 -3.53 -19.31 -20.42
N SER A 75 -3.90 -18.87 -21.63
CA SER A 75 -2.96 -18.56 -22.71
C SER A 75 -2.31 -17.17 -22.61
N TYR A 76 -2.59 -16.43 -21.54
CA TYR A 76 -2.21 -15.02 -21.41
C TYR A 76 -1.36 -14.76 -20.17
N ASP A 77 -0.19 -14.16 -20.38
CA ASP A 77 0.73 -13.72 -19.33
C ASP A 77 0.66 -12.19 -19.13
N TYR A 78 0.14 -11.77 -17.98
CA TYR A 78 0.08 -10.36 -17.57
C TYR A 78 1.11 -10.00 -16.50
N SER A 79 2.06 -10.86 -16.15
CA SER A 79 3.02 -10.64 -15.04
C SER A 79 3.80 -9.32 -15.11
N ALA A 80 3.91 -8.71 -16.29
CA ALA A 80 4.54 -7.41 -16.49
C ALA A 80 3.59 -6.21 -16.40
N ALA A 81 2.26 -6.40 -16.37
CA ALA A 81 1.24 -5.36 -16.55
C ALA A 81 1.30 -4.27 -15.48
N PHE A 82 1.50 -4.66 -14.22
CA PHE A 82 1.51 -3.74 -13.08
C PHE A 82 2.91 -3.51 -12.49
N ARG A 83 3.97 -4.10 -13.09
CA ARG A 83 5.31 -4.15 -12.49
C ARG A 83 5.89 -2.78 -12.15
N HIS A 84 5.59 -1.78 -12.98
CA HIS A 84 6.14 -0.42 -12.86
C HIS A 84 5.37 0.45 -11.86
N ILE A 85 4.18 0.03 -11.44
CA ILE A 85 3.38 0.75 -10.44
C ILE A 85 3.20 -0.03 -9.15
N ARG A 86 3.87 -1.18 -9.03
CA ARG A 86 3.70 -2.10 -7.89
C ARG A 86 3.97 -1.42 -6.55
N GLU A 87 4.98 -0.56 -6.47
CA GLU A 87 5.29 0.20 -5.25
C GLU A 87 4.14 1.09 -4.78
N TYR A 88 3.38 1.68 -5.71
CA TYR A 88 2.20 2.49 -5.40
C TYR A 88 0.99 1.65 -5.01
N ILE A 89 0.88 0.43 -5.57
CA ILE A 89 -0.17 -0.53 -5.20
C ILE A 89 0.06 -1.06 -3.78
N THR A 90 1.29 -1.47 -3.47
CA THR A 90 1.63 -2.09 -2.18
C THR A 90 1.92 -1.08 -1.07
N GLY A 91 2.01 0.21 -1.40
CA GLY A 91 2.23 1.29 -0.44
C GLY A 91 0.98 1.76 0.30
N SER A 92 -0.19 1.18 0.00
CA SER A 92 -1.49 1.49 0.59
C SER A 92 -2.07 0.28 1.31
N ASP A 93 -2.89 0.52 2.34
CA ASP A 93 -3.61 -0.54 3.06
C ASP A 93 -4.71 -1.17 2.19
N LEU A 94 -5.28 -0.38 1.27
CA LEU A 94 -6.21 -0.83 0.24
C LEU A 94 -5.91 -0.12 -1.08
N THR A 95 -5.82 -0.88 -2.17
CA THR A 95 -5.79 -0.33 -3.52
C THR A 95 -7.06 -0.74 -4.26
N VAL A 96 -7.73 0.24 -4.84
CA VAL A 96 -8.96 0.12 -5.62
C VAL A 96 -8.64 0.38 -7.09
N ALA A 97 -9.24 -0.36 -8.02
CA ALA A 97 -9.08 -0.10 -9.46
C ALA A 97 -10.43 -0.14 -10.20
N ASN A 98 -10.64 0.79 -11.14
CA ASN A 98 -11.74 0.66 -12.09
C ASN A 98 -11.36 -0.30 -13.21
N MET A 99 -12.04 -1.44 -13.30
CA MET A 99 -11.78 -2.44 -14.32
C MET A 99 -12.76 -2.24 -15.47
N GLU A 100 -12.33 -1.50 -16.50
CA GLU A 100 -13.21 -1.01 -17.57
C GLU A 100 -13.37 -2.03 -18.71
N PHE A 101 -13.77 -3.24 -18.35
CA PHE A 101 -14.07 -4.34 -19.27
C PHE A 101 -14.75 -5.50 -18.52
N PRO A 102 -15.54 -6.34 -19.20
CA PRO A 102 -15.91 -7.64 -18.68
C PRO A 102 -14.76 -8.65 -18.91
N VAL A 103 -14.76 -9.74 -18.16
CA VAL A 103 -13.72 -10.79 -18.23
C VAL A 103 -14.29 -12.17 -18.57
N GLY A 104 -13.46 -13.00 -19.21
CA GLY A 104 -13.68 -14.44 -19.31
C GLY A 104 -14.69 -14.92 -20.35
N ILE A 105 -15.03 -14.08 -21.34
CA ILE A 105 -15.88 -14.45 -22.47
C ILE A 105 -15.08 -14.34 -23.78
N PRO A 106 -14.56 -15.45 -24.33
CA PRO A 106 -13.91 -15.42 -25.63
C PRO A 106 -14.95 -15.18 -26.74
N PRO A 107 -14.55 -14.61 -27.90
CA PRO A 107 -13.20 -14.13 -28.18
C PRO A 107 -12.85 -12.88 -27.37
N TYR A 108 -11.62 -12.82 -26.86
CA TYR A 108 -11.14 -11.66 -26.12
C TYR A 108 -10.89 -10.50 -27.08
N THR A 109 -11.53 -9.37 -26.82
CA THR A 109 -11.58 -8.21 -27.70
C THR A 109 -11.24 -6.94 -26.93
N GLY A 110 -10.60 -5.98 -27.62
CA GLY A 110 -10.53 -4.60 -27.13
C GLY A 110 -11.69 -3.78 -27.70
N TYR A 111 -11.58 -2.45 -27.60
CA TYR A 111 -12.51 -1.50 -28.20
C TYR A 111 -13.00 -1.89 -29.62
N PRO A 112 -14.30 -1.72 -29.95
CA PRO A 112 -15.33 -1.01 -29.18
C PRO A 112 -16.09 -1.85 -28.14
N GLU A 113 -15.97 -3.18 -28.19
CA GLU A 113 -16.70 -4.09 -27.32
C GLU A 113 -15.69 -4.98 -26.61
N PHE A 114 -15.37 -4.63 -25.37
CA PHE A 114 -14.30 -5.24 -24.60
C PHE A 114 -14.67 -6.64 -24.10
N SER A 115 -13.66 -7.52 -24.05
CA SER A 115 -13.63 -8.69 -23.19
C SER A 115 -12.20 -9.09 -22.92
N ALA A 116 -11.81 -9.06 -21.65
CA ALA A 116 -10.46 -9.39 -21.24
C ALA A 116 -10.33 -10.87 -20.83
N PRO A 117 -9.17 -11.49 -21.03
CA PRO A 117 -8.84 -12.75 -20.37
C PRO A 117 -8.88 -12.58 -18.85
N VAL A 118 -9.30 -13.60 -18.11
CA VAL A 118 -9.37 -13.52 -16.62
C VAL A 118 -8.02 -13.24 -15.97
N SER A 119 -6.91 -13.57 -16.64
CA SER A 119 -5.55 -13.45 -16.10
C SER A 119 -5.11 -12.00 -15.82
N ILE A 120 -5.71 -10.97 -16.45
CA ILE A 120 -5.41 -9.58 -16.06
C ILE A 120 -5.96 -9.24 -14.68
N ALA A 121 -7.17 -9.70 -14.35
CA ALA A 121 -7.77 -9.49 -13.03
C ALA A 121 -7.04 -10.30 -11.95
N MET A 122 -6.64 -11.54 -12.28
CA MET A 122 -5.81 -12.35 -11.39
C MET A 122 -4.46 -11.69 -11.10
N GLU A 123 -3.79 -11.14 -12.12
CA GLU A 123 -2.51 -10.45 -11.91
C GLU A 123 -2.69 -9.11 -11.19
N ALA A 124 -3.81 -8.41 -11.40
CA ALA A 124 -4.17 -7.22 -10.64
C ALA A 124 -4.30 -7.52 -9.14
N SER A 125 -5.06 -8.56 -8.78
CA SER A 125 -5.21 -9.01 -7.39
C SER A 125 -3.86 -9.41 -6.80
N LYS A 126 -3.10 -10.26 -7.51
CA LYS A 126 -1.75 -10.67 -7.11
C LYS A 126 -0.75 -9.51 -6.96
N SER A 127 -0.94 -8.42 -7.70
CA SER A 127 -0.12 -7.21 -7.58
C SER A 127 -0.44 -6.38 -6.32
N GLY A 128 -1.56 -6.67 -5.65
CA GLY A 128 -1.99 -6.02 -4.40
C GLY A 128 -3.25 -5.16 -4.55
N ILE A 129 -3.96 -5.21 -5.68
CA ILE A 129 -5.25 -4.51 -5.83
C ILE A 129 -6.32 -5.34 -5.10
N GLY A 130 -6.93 -4.76 -4.07
CA GLY A 130 -7.85 -5.46 -3.18
C GLY A 130 -9.34 -5.18 -3.45
N LEU A 131 -9.65 -4.25 -4.34
CA LEU A 131 -11.04 -3.94 -4.72
C LEU A 131 -11.13 -3.56 -6.19
N PHE A 132 -12.08 -4.17 -6.90
CA PHE A 132 -12.37 -3.88 -8.30
C PHE A 132 -13.72 -3.18 -8.44
N LEU A 133 -13.73 -2.03 -9.13
CA LEU A 133 -14.94 -1.31 -9.48
C LEU A 133 -15.44 -1.78 -10.85
N THR A 134 -16.76 -1.93 -10.96
CA THR A 134 -17.45 -2.38 -12.17
C THR A 134 -18.47 -1.38 -12.69
N ALA A 135 -18.73 -0.30 -11.94
CA ALA A 135 -19.64 0.76 -12.34
C ALA A 135 -18.98 1.68 -13.40
N ASN A 136 -18.79 1.14 -14.59
CA ASN A 136 -18.26 1.83 -15.77
C ASN A 136 -19.13 1.51 -17.00
N ASN A 137 -18.88 2.23 -18.10
CA ASN A 137 -19.68 2.12 -19.32
C ASN A 137 -19.44 0.82 -20.12
N HIS A 138 -18.49 -0.03 -19.72
CA HIS A 138 -18.09 -1.21 -20.50
C HIS A 138 -18.40 -2.56 -19.82
N LEU A 139 -18.85 -2.60 -18.57
CA LEU A 139 -19.18 -3.85 -17.88
C LEU A 139 -20.17 -4.74 -18.67
N LEU A 140 -21.08 -4.11 -19.42
CA LEU A 140 -22.11 -4.78 -20.20
C LEU A 140 -21.74 -5.05 -21.66
N ASP A 141 -20.48 -4.85 -22.06
CA ASP A 141 -20.03 -5.11 -23.44
C ASP A 141 -20.27 -6.57 -23.87
N LYS A 142 -20.23 -7.52 -22.92
CA LYS A 142 -20.61 -8.93 -23.15
C LYS A 142 -21.96 -9.30 -22.53
N SER A 143 -22.88 -8.34 -22.53
CA SER A 143 -24.23 -8.49 -21.98
C SER A 143 -24.22 -8.87 -20.48
N GLU A 144 -25.36 -9.30 -19.97
CA GLU A 144 -25.51 -9.79 -18.60
C GLU A 144 -24.56 -10.95 -18.28
N ALA A 145 -24.30 -11.84 -19.25
CA ALA A 145 -23.37 -12.96 -19.07
C ALA A 145 -21.95 -12.48 -18.72
N GLY A 146 -21.47 -11.43 -19.41
CA GLY A 146 -20.18 -10.79 -19.13
C GLY A 146 -20.12 -10.18 -17.74
N MET A 147 -21.16 -9.44 -17.37
CA MET A 147 -21.27 -8.86 -16.03
C MET A 147 -21.26 -9.95 -14.95
N ALA A 148 -22.13 -10.95 -15.05
CA ALA A 148 -22.25 -12.02 -14.06
C ALA A 148 -20.93 -12.80 -13.89
N ARG A 149 -20.26 -13.12 -15.01
CA ARG A 149 -18.95 -13.78 -14.98
C ARG A 149 -17.88 -12.91 -14.32
N THR A 150 -17.90 -11.61 -14.59
CA THR A 150 -16.95 -10.64 -14.03
C THR A 150 -17.11 -10.51 -12.52
N LEU A 151 -18.34 -10.32 -12.04
CA LEU A 151 -18.63 -10.24 -10.61
C LEU A 151 -18.24 -11.52 -9.89
N HIS A 152 -18.60 -12.68 -10.45
CA HIS A 152 -18.22 -13.97 -9.87
C HIS A 152 -16.70 -14.15 -9.77
N LEU A 153 -15.93 -13.70 -10.77
CA LEU A 153 -14.48 -13.74 -10.68
C LEU A 153 -13.98 -12.80 -9.58
N TYR A 154 -14.46 -11.56 -9.54
CA TYR A 154 -13.98 -10.56 -8.58
C TYR A 154 -14.27 -10.96 -7.13
N ASP A 155 -15.41 -11.59 -6.86
CA ASP A 155 -15.73 -12.14 -5.53
C ASP A 155 -14.83 -13.32 -5.10
N SER A 156 -14.14 -13.95 -6.05
CA SER A 156 -13.24 -15.08 -5.81
C SER A 156 -11.76 -14.71 -5.63
N LEU A 157 -11.41 -13.45 -5.89
CA LEU A 157 -10.05 -12.92 -5.87
C LEU A 157 -9.76 -12.16 -4.57
#